data_AF-A0A2A9MBP6-F1
#
_entry.id   AF-A0A2A9MBP6-F1
#
_cell.length_a   1.000
_cell.length_b   1.000
_cell.length_c   1.000
_cell.angle_alpha   90.00
_cell.angle_beta   90.00
_cell.angle_gamma   90.00
#
_symmetry.space_group_name_H-M   'P 1'
#
loop_
_entity.id
_entity.type
_entity.pdbx_description
1 polymer ?
#
loop_
_entity_poly.entity_id
_entity_poly.type
_entity_poly.pdbx_seq_one_letter_code
_entity_poly.pdbx_strand_id
1 'polypeptide(L)'
;MDIKQEFADGDIPEEVLKGCLGSDLQLLNGNWTILSDRSGPMTDITEMLGLDKLDRMSWELSLQLSAPRLNLSFTEEEEDRVPILRVDCMGQLGMEYIRDIRFDGQTKTGVHLRDLVPNPPLSHMSSGFDEGELLAVKDGAKLFVRYDMRKGTLYMTRVVLSKDPEGLVDGPVTLAKYCVVNKSTGVKHQVYRYHRRTGEQSASLCF
;
A
#
# COMPACT_ATOMS: atom_id res chain seq x y z
N MET A 1 14.58 8.74 15.16
CA MET A 1 13.13 8.57 14.91
C MET A 1 12.71 7.24 15.50
N ASP A 2 11.66 7.21 16.33
CA ASP A 2 11.10 5.94 16.82
C ASP A 2 10.04 5.46 15.83
N ILE A 3 10.41 4.49 14.98
CA ILE A 3 9.54 3.93 13.93
C ILE A 3 8.25 3.36 14.54
N LYS A 4 8.33 2.74 15.72
CA LYS A 4 7.16 2.11 16.36
C LYS A 4 6.13 3.14 16.74
N GLN A 5 6.57 4.30 17.23
CA GLN A 5 5.68 5.40 17.54
C GLN A 5 5.15 6.08 16.27
N GLU A 6 6.04 6.32 15.30
CA GLU A 6 5.74 7.09 14.09
C GLU A 6 4.74 6.37 13.16
N PHE A 7 4.72 5.04 13.19
CA PHE A 7 3.89 4.18 12.34
C PHE A 7 2.89 3.30 13.11
N ALA A 8 2.63 3.60 14.39
CA ALA A 8 1.77 2.80 15.26
C ALA A 8 0.39 2.52 14.63
N ASP A 9 -0.22 3.53 14.00
CA ASP A 9 -1.53 3.38 13.34
C ASP A 9 -1.47 2.55 12.05
N GLY A 10 -0.32 2.56 11.37
CA GLY A 10 -0.05 1.76 10.18
C GLY A 10 0.28 0.31 10.45
N ASP A 11 0.67 -0.06 11.68
CA ASP A 11 1.14 -1.43 11.94
C ASP A 11 0.07 -2.50 11.76
N ILE A 12 0.48 -3.68 11.30
CA ILE A 12 -0.38 -4.85 11.15
C ILE A 12 -0.21 -5.72 12.39
N PRO A 13 -1.27 -5.90 13.21
CA PRO A 13 -1.21 -6.72 14.42
C PRO A 13 -0.88 -8.19 14.11
N GLU A 14 -0.18 -8.85 15.03
CA GLU A 14 0.21 -10.26 14.90
C GLU A 14 -0.98 -11.21 14.75
N GLU A 15 -2.13 -10.88 15.33
CA GLU A 15 -3.37 -11.65 15.18
C GLU A 15 -3.88 -11.70 13.72
N VAL A 16 -3.60 -10.66 12.93
CA VAL A 16 -3.91 -10.60 11.50
C VAL A 16 -2.89 -11.39 10.71
N LEU A 17 -1.61 -11.30 11.09
CA LEU A 17 -0.51 -12.01 10.43
C LEU A 17 -0.54 -13.52 10.68
N LYS A 18 -1.10 -13.96 11.82
CA LYS A 18 -1.17 -15.37 12.27
C LYS A 18 0.16 -16.10 12.15
N GLY A 19 1.27 -15.42 12.47
CA GLY A 19 2.63 -15.97 12.38
C GLY A 19 3.10 -16.32 10.96
N CYS A 20 2.41 -15.84 9.93
CA CYS A 20 2.75 -16.11 8.53
C CYS A 20 3.67 -15.04 7.93
N LEU A 21 4.19 -14.11 8.72
CA LEU A 21 5.04 -13.02 8.22
C LEU A 21 6.30 -13.59 7.55
N GLY A 22 6.43 -13.35 6.25
CA GLY A 22 7.61 -13.73 5.46
C GLY A 22 8.69 -12.65 5.54
N SER A 23 9.96 -13.05 5.47
CA SER A 23 11.11 -12.13 5.51
C SER A 23 11.54 -11.61 4.15
N ASP A 24 11.15 -12.28 3.06
CA ASP A 24 11.60 -11.95 1.71
C ASP A 24 10.70 -10.90 1.05
N LEU A 25 11.08 -9.62 1.20
CA LEU A 25 10.37 -8.52 0.57
C LEU A 25 10.55 -8.44 -0.95
N GLN A 26 11.47 -9.20 -1.55
CA GLN A 26 11.56 -9.28 -3.01
C GLN A 26 10.30 -9.90 -3.61
N LEU A 27 9.57 -10.70 -2.83
CA LEU A 27 8.26 -11.22 -3.23
C LEU A 27 7.19 -10.13 -3.34
N LEU A 28 7.41 -8.90 -2.86
CA LEU A 28 6.47 -7.80 -3.17
C LEU A 28 6.50 -7.40 -4.64
N ASN A 29 7.58 -7.73 -5.35
CA ASN A 29 7.75 -7.43 -6.77
C ASN A 29 6.95 -8.39 -7.65
N GLY A 30 6.51 -7.89 -8.80
CA GLY A 30 5.70 -8.64 -9.76
C GLY A 30 4.21 -8.31 -9.72
N ASN A 31 3.43 -9.08 -10.47
CA ASN A 31 2.00 -8.83 -10.66
C ASN A 31 1.18 -9.51 -9.57
N TRP A 32 0.27 -8.75 -8.96
CA TRP A 32 -0.61 -9.20 -7.88
C TRP A 32 -2.08 -8.92 -8.25
N THR A 33 -3.00 -9.73 -7.73
CA THR A 33 -4.45 -9.56 -7.89
C THR A 33 -5.11 -9.63 -6.52
N ILE A 34 -6.07 -8.73 -6.27
CA ILE A 34 -6.83 -8.70 -5.00
C ILE A 34 -7.64 -9.97 -4.82
N LEU A 35 -7.61 -10.53 -3.60
CA LEU A 35 -8.55 -11.54 -3.11
C LEU A 35 -9.79 -10.84 -2.55
N SER A 36 -10.80 -10.63 -3.39
CA SER A 36 -11.96 -9.78 -3.08
C SER A 36 -12.89 -10.37 -2.02
N ASP A 37 -12.91 -11.69 -1.89
CA ASP A 37 -13.70 -12.46 -0.91
C ASP A 37 -13.32 -12.14 0.55
N ARG A 38 -12.15 -11.57 0.78
CA ARG A 38 -11.62 -11.26 2.12
C ARG A 38 -11.28 -9.79 2.34
N SER A 39 -11.42 -9.00 1.28
CA SER A 39 -11.00 -7.62 1.28
C SER A 39 -12.22 -6.72 1.44
N GLY A 40 -12.35 -6.06 2.60
CA GLY A 40 -13.47 -5.16 2.89
C GLY A 40 -13.54 -3.93 1.97
N PRO A 41 -14.69 -3.24 1.88
CA PRO A 41 -14.81 -2.04 1.07
C PRO A 41 -13.87 -0.92 1.59
N MET A 42 -13.43 -0.04 0.70
CA MET A 42 -12.65 1.16 1.07
C MET A 42 -13.54 2.38 1.32
N THR A 43 -14.87 2.21 1.23
CA THR A 43 -15.87 3.28 1.32
C THR A 43 -15.55 4.28 2.43
N ASP A 44 -15.33 3.83 3.66
CA ASP A 44 -15.07 4.72 4.80
C ASP A 44 -13.80 5.59 4.60
N ILE A 45 -12.72 4.98 4.09
CA ILE A 45 -11.47 5.69 3.81
C ILE A 45 -11.69 6.71 2.70
N THR A 46 -12.40 6.30 1.64
CA THR A 46 -12.65 7.16 0.49
C THR A 46 -13.66 8.29 0.77
N GLU A 47 -14.65 8.04 1.62
CA GLU A 47 -15.58 9.03 2.16
C GLU A 47 -14.85 10.06 2.99
N MET A 48 -13.93 9.62 3.85
CA MET A 48 -13.13 10.51 4.65
C MET A 48 -12.24 11.43 3.80
N LEU A 49 -11.71 10.92 2.68
CA LEU A 49 -10.95 11.72 1.71
C LEU A 49 -11.85 12.67 0.89
N GLY A 50 -13.17 12.59 1.09
CA GLY A 50 -14.15 13.48 0.49
C GLY A 50 -14.52 13.11 -0.94
N LEU A 51 -14.25 11.88 -1.37
CA LEU A 51 -14.58 11.42 -2.72
C LEU A 51 -16.08 11.19 -2.88
N ASP A 52 -16.62 11.50 -4.05
CA ASP A 52 -18.00 11.18 -4.40
C ASP A 52 -18.18 9.70 -4.77
N LYS A 53 -19.42 9.24 -4.89
CA LYS A 53 -19.71 7.81 -5.14
C LYS A 53 -19.05 7.26 -6.41
N LEU A 54 -18.99 8.04 -7.50
CA LEU A 54 -18.43 7.59 -8.78
C LEU A 54 -16.89 7.51 -8.69
N ASP A 55 -16.30 8.47 -8.01
CA ASP A 55 -14.87 8.51 -7.75
C ASP A 55 -14.42 7.37 -6.84
N ARG A 56 -15.22 7.05 -5.81
CA ARG A 56 -14.97 5.87 -4.96
C ARG A 56 -14.95 4.59 -5.76
N MET A 57 -15.97 4.38 -6.60
CA MET A 57 -16.03 3.19 -7.46
C MET A 57 -14.86 3.13 -8.43
N SER A 58 -14.47 4.27 -9.00
CA SER A 58 -13.32 4.36 -9.91
C SER A 58 -12.01 4.06 -9.20
N TRP A 59 -11.85 4.51 -7.95
CA TRP A 59 -10.67 4.22 -7.15
C TRP A 59 -10.63 2.76 -6.66
N GLU A 60 -11.74 2.20 -6.21
CA GLU A 60 -11.80 0.78 -5.87
C GLU A 60 -11.51 -0.10 -7.09
N LEU A 61 -12.05 0.27 -8.26
CA LEU A 61 -11.74 -0.40 -9.52
C LEU A 61 -10.26 -0.24 -9.89
N SER A 62 -9.65 0.94 -9.71
CA SER A 62 -8.23 1.14 -9.99
C SER A 62 -7.34 0.29 -9.08
N LEU A 63 -7.71 0.13 -7.81
CA LEU A 63 -7.05 -0.78 -6.89
C LEU A 63 -7.29 -2.26 -7.26
N GLN A 64 -8.42 -2.62 -7.86
CA GLN A 64 -8.66 -4.01 -8.32
C GLN A 64 -7.92 -4.36 -9.60
N LEU A 65 -7.94 -3.47 -10.59
CA LEU A 65 -7.30 -3.63 -11.90
C LEU A 65 -5.79 -3.42 -11.84
N SER A 66 -5.35 -2.53 -10.94
CA SER A 66 -3.97 -2.14 -10.71
C SER A 66 -3.68 -2.21 -9.22
N ALA A 67 -3.98 -3.36 -8.59
CA ALA A 67 -3.56 -3.70 -7.21
C ALA A 67 -2.17 -3.12 -7.03
N PRO A 68 -2.00 -2.09 -6.18
CA PRO A 68 -1.00 -1.06 -6.36
C PRO A 68 0.26 -1.73 -6.82
N ARG A 69 0.52 -1.61 -8.14
CA ARG A 69 1.73 -2.17 -8.74
C ARG A 69 2.79 -1.20 -8.31
N LEU A 70 3.06 -1.16 -7.01
CA LEU A 70 4.26 -0.59 -6.45
C LEU A 70 5.23 -1.73 -6.71
N ASN A 71 5.93 -1.70 -7.85
CA ASN A 71 7.15 -2.47 -7.95
C ASN A 71 8.12 -1.74 -7.04
N LEU A 72 8.51 -2.41 -5.96
CA LEU A 72 9.30 -1.86 -4.88
C LEU A 72 10.71 -2.40 -5.09
N SER A 73 11.44 -1.81 -6.03
CA SER A 73 12.81 -2.24 -6.31
C SER A 73 13.75 -1.59 -5.29
N PHE A 74 14.50 -2.43 -4.60
CA PHE A 74 15.59 -2.02 -3.72
C PHE A 74 16.83 -1.83 -4.58
N THR A 75 17.31 -0.61 -4.66
CA THR A 75 18.66 -0.33 -5.15
C THR A 75 19.43 0.34 -4.03
N GLU A 76 20.60 -0.22 -3.70
CA GLU A 76 21.60 0.50 -2.92
C GLU A 76 22.33 1.40 -3.92
N GLU A 77 22.17 2.72 -3.82
CA GLU A 77 23.07 3.62 -4.55
C GLU A 77 24.48 3.42 -3.96
N GLU A 78 25.42 2.95 -4.78
CA GLU A 78 26.78 2.54 -4.39
C GLU A 78 27.58 3.67 -3.69
N GLU A 79 27.22 4.93 -3.90
CA GLU A 79 27.92 6.08 -3.32
C GLU A 79 27.55 6.34 -1.84
N ASP A 80 26.32 6.03 -1.40
CA ASP A 80 25.85 6.42 -0.05
C ASP A 80 25.24 5.28 0.80
N ARG A 81 25.10 4.06 0.26
CA ARG A 81 24.44 2.90 0.95
C ARG A 81 23.03 3.22 1.45
N VAL A 82 22.35 4.16 0.80
CA VAL A 82 20.97 4.53 1.15
C VAL A 82 20.03 3.58 0.41
N PRO A 83 19.16 2.83 1.10
CA PRO A 83 18.17 2.01 0.43
C PRO A 83 17.15 2.92 -0.27
N ILE A 84 17.07 2.80 -1.60
CA ILE A 84 16.04 3.50 -2.38
C ILE A 84 14.93 2.51 -2.68
N LEU A 85 13.70 2.89 -2.32
CA LEU A 85 12.50 2.18 -2.75
C LEU A 85 11.93 2.92 -3.95
N ARG A 86 12.32 2.50 -5.14
CA ARG A 86 11.66 2.99 -6.35
C ARG A 86 10.21 2.50 -6.33
N VAL A 87 9.28 3.40 -6.61
CA VAL A 87 7.86 3.09 -6.75
C VAL A 87 7.53 3.13 -8.24
N ASP A 88 7.53 1.96 -8.89
CA ASP A 88 7.15 1.87 -10.30
C ASP A 88 5.65 1.59 -10.43
N CYS A 89 4.84 2.63 -10.59
CA CYS A 89 3.40 2.48 -10.82
C CYS A 89 3.13 2.01 -12.26
N MET A 90 2.94 0.71 -12.43
CA MET A 90 2.57 0.11 -13.72
C MET A 90 1.04 0.06 -13.87
N GLY A 91 0.44 1.04 -14.55
CA GLY A 91 -1.01 1.03 -14.81
C GLY A 91 -1.40 0.00 -15.88
N GLN A 92 -2.62 -0.58 -15.78
CA GLN A 92 -3.19 -1.42 -16.83
C GLN A 92 -3.61 -0.63 -18.09
N LEU A 93 -3.64 0.71 -17.99
CA LEU A 93 -4.03 1.65 -19.05
C LEU A 93 -2.86 2.11 -19.95
N GLY A 94 -1.68 1.47 -19.87
CA GLY A 94 -0.53 1.80 -20.70
C GLY A 94 0.19 3.10 -20.33
N MET A 95 -0.12 3.68 -19.16
CA MET A 95 0.61 4.80 -18.58
C MET A 95 1.62 4.25 -17.57
N GLU A 96 2.91 4.33 -17.92
CA GLU A 96 4.02 4.04 -17.01
C GLU A 96 4.40 5.34 -16.30
N TYR A 97 4.41 5.33 -14.97
CA TYR A 97 4.93 6.44 -14.17
C TYR A 97 5.96 5.88 -13.19
N ILE A 98 7.24 6.15 -13.46
CA ILE A 98 8.36 5.84 -12.58
C ILE A 98 8.59 7.06 -11.70
N ARG A 99 8.53 6.88 -10.37
CA ARG A 99 8.89 7.94 -9.41
C ARG A 99 9.79 7.36 -8.32
N ASP A 100 10.94 8.01 -8.13
CA ASP A 100 11.91 7.61 -7.12
C ASP A 100 11.56 8.28 -5.77
N ILE A 101 10.98 7.50 -4.86
CA ILE A 101 10.76 7.90 -3.46
C ILE A 101 11.92 7.33 -2.63
N ARG A 102 12.90 8.18 -2.29
CA ARG A 102 14.03 7.79 -1.43
C ARG A 102 13.50 7.33 -0.05
N PHE A 103 14.01 6.20 0.44
CA PHE A 103 13.40 5.42 1.50
C PHE A 103 14.40 5.15 2.63
N ASP A 104 14.74 6.19 3.37
CA ASP A 104 15.72 6.13 4.46
C ASP A 104 15.27 6.90 5.69
N GLY A 105 13.95 7.02 5.87
CA GLY A 105 13.38 7.89 6.89
C GLY A 105 13.55 9.39 6.57
N GLN A 106 13.93 9.76 5.35
CA GLN A 106 13.87 11.15 4.91
C GLN A 106 12.42 11.55 4.60
N THR A 107 12.04 12.71 5.13
CA THR A 107 10.76 13.35 4.82
C THR A 107 10.85 14.01 3.45
N LYS A 108 9.87 13.73 2.58
CA LYS A 108 9.63 14.49 1.35
C LYS A 108 8.40 15.37 1.51
N THR A 109 8.51 16.66 1.18
CA THR A 109 7.42 17.64 1.29
C THR A 109 6.85 18.00 -0.07
N GLY A 110 5.57 18.37 -0.14
CA GLY A 110 4.93 18.78 -1.40
C GLY A 110 4.69 17.61 -2.35
N VAL A 111 4.54 16.41 -1.80
CA VAL A 111 4.16 15.19 -2.56
C VAL A 111 2.65 15.21 -2.75
N HIS A 112 2.15 14.74 -3.89
CA HIS A 112 0.73 14.55 -4.11
C HIS A 112 0.31 13.10 -3.84
N LEU A 113 -0.94 12.88 -3.42
CA LEU A 113 -1.43 11.52 -3.15
C LEU A 113 -1.43 10.61 -4.41
N ARG A 114 -1.53 11.19 -5.62
CA ARG A 114 -1.35 10.46 -6.90
C ARG A 114 0.03 9.86 -7.08
N ASP A 115 1.01 10.36 -6.34
CA ASP A 115 2.36 9.82 -6.42
C ASP A 115 2.45 8.47 -5.69
N LEU A 116 1.46 8.13 -4.85
CA LEU A 116 1.42 6.89 -4.05
C LEU A 116 0.36 5.91 -4.50
N VAL A 117 -0.68 6.41 -5.14
CA VAL A 117 -1.82 5.62 -5.58
C VAL A 117 -1.96 5.84 -7.09
N PRO A 118 -2.08 4.78 -7.90
CA PRO A 118 -2.34 4.94 -9.32
C PRO A 118 -3.78 5.45 -9.57
N ASN A 119 -3.88 6.54 -10.35
CA ASN A 119 -5.14 7.15 -10.78
C ASN A 119 -6.18 7.48 -9.68
N PRO A 120 -5.81 8.03 -8.51
CA PRO A 120 -6.80 8.54 -7.58
C PRO A 120 -7.56 9.69 -8.26
N PRO A 121 -8.89 9.79 -8.08
CA PRO A 121 -9.70 10.90 -8.56
C PRO A 121 -9.41 12.17 -7.74
N LEU A 122 -8.17 12.68 -7.82
CA LEU A 122 -7.67 13.74 -6.96
C LEU A 122 -8.36 15.09 -7.16
N SER A 123 -8.85 15.36 -8.38
CA SER A 123 -9.60 16.58 -8.68
C SER A 123 -10.88 16.70 -7.85
N HIS A 124 -11.32 15.62 -7.21
CA HIS A 124 -12.54 15.51 -6.44
C HIS A 124 -12.30 15.29 -4.95
N MET A 125 -11.03 15.18 -4.52
CA MET A 125 -10.73 15.10 -3.10
C MET A 125 -11.01 16.43 -2.42
N SER A 126 -11.45 16.34 -1.16
CA SER A 126 -11.61 17.53 -0.34
C SER A 126 -10.26 18.22 -0.12
N SER A 127 -10.23 19.54 -0.27
CA SER A 127 -9.02 20.35 -0.06
C SER A 127 -8.32 20.00 1.25
N GLY A 128 -7.01 19.76 1.19
CA GLY A 128 -6.17 19.41 2.34
C GLY A 128 -5.94 17.91 2.53
N PHE A 129 -6.32 17.09 1.55
CA PHE A 129 -5.98 15.65 1.43
C PHE A 129 -5.17 15.33 0.16
N ASP A 130 -4.95 16.33 -0.69
CA ASP A 130 -4.36 16.22 -2.02
C ASP A 130 -2.85 16.40 -2.05
N GLU A 131 -2.30 17.10 -1.05
CA GLU A 131 -0.88 17.35 -0.85
C GLU A 131 -0.49 17.10 0.61
N GLY A 132 0.75 16.68 0.81
CA GLY A 132 1.25 16.35 2.13
C GLY A 132 2.74 16.10 2.20
N GLU A 133 3.16 15.71 3.40
CA GLU A 133 4.50 15.23 3.70
C GLU A 133 4.51 13.72 3.70
N LEU A 134 5.47 13.14 3.00
CA LEU A 134 5.65 11.71 2.94
C LEU A 134 6.86 11.29 3.75
N LEU A 135 6.66 10.28 4.59
CA LEU A 135 7.71 9.55 5.26
C LEU A 135 7.54 8.07 4.98
N ALA A 136 8.64 7.38 4.73
CA ALA A 136 8.57 5.97 4.43
C ALA A 136 9.80 5.23 4.93
N VAL A 137 9.60 4.01 5.44
CA VAL A 137 10.65 3.24 6.11
C VAL A 137 10.43 1.74 5.93
N LYS A 138 11.53 1.01 5.81
CA LYS A 138 11.55 -0.45 5.96
C LYS A 138 11.94 -0.78 7.40
N ASP A 139 11.10 -1.55 8.08
CA ASP A 139 11.40 -2.10 9.40
C ASP A 139 11.25 -3.62 9.36
N GLY A 140 12.38 -4.33 9.34
CA GLY A 140 12.43 -5.77 9.15
C GLY A 140 11.71 -6.22 7.87
N ALA A 141 10.62 -6.98 8.06
CA ALA A 141 9.77 -7.55 7.01
C ALA A 141 8.54 -6.68 6.67
N LYS A 142 8.50 -5.44 7.17
CA LYS A 142 7.38 -4.52 6.94
C LYS A 142 7.86 -3.31 6.16
N LEU A 143 7.08 -2.93 5.15
CA LEU A 143 7.24 -1.66 4.44
C LEU A 143 6.15 -0.71 4.88
N PHE A 144 6.57 0.41 5.44
CA PHE A 144 5.70 1.43 5.98
C PHE A 144 5.79 2.71 5.17
N VAL A 145 4.63 3.29 4.87
CA VAL A 145 4.48 4.62 4.31
C VAL A 145 3.50 5.40 5.17
N ARG A 146 3.85 6.63 5.49
CA ARG A 146 3.00 7.62 6.14
C ARG A 146 2.95 8.84 5.25
N TYR A 147 1.74 9.23 4.90
CA TYR A 147 1.46 10.43 4.15
C TYR A 147 0.64 11.36 5.03
N ASP A 148 1.29 12.40 5.52
CA ASP A 148 0.75 13.36 6.44
C ASP A 148 0.17 14.56 5.69
N MET A 149 -1.15 14.69 5.75
CA MET A 149 -1.90 15.74 5.07
C MET A 149 -2.38 16.77 6.08
N ARG A 150 -2.89 17.90 5.59
CA ARG A 150 -3.45 18.94 6.47
C ARG A 150 -4.61 18.44 7.33
N LYS A 151 -5.52 17.66 6.74
CA LYS A 151 -6.76 17.20 7.41
C LYS A 151 -6.68 15.80 8.03
N GLY A 152 -5.67 15.02 7.68
CA GLY A 152 -5.54 13.65 8.16
C GLY A 152 -4.18 13.05 7.86
N THR A 153 -3.97 11.83 8.35
CA THR A 153 -2.76 11.06 8.09
C THR A 153 -3.16 9.73 7.48
N LEU A 154 -2.58 9.39 6.33
CA LEU A 154 -2.76 8.10 5.68
C LEU A 154 -1.52 7.24 5.94
N TYR A 155 -1.74 6.07 6.51
CA TYR A 155 -0.74 5.03 6.69
C TYR A 155 -1.01 3.89 5.70
N MET A 156 0.05 3.43 5.06
CA MET A 156 0.02 2.29 4.18
C MET A 156 1.14 1.34 4.57
N THR A 157 0.79 0.10 4.87
CA THR A 157 1.76 -0.92 5.25
C THR A 157 1.61 -2.10 4.32
N ARG A 158 2.72 -2.63 3.82
CA ARG A 158 2.72 -3.81 2.97
C ARG A 158 3.70 -4.84 3.51
N VAL A 159 3.25 -6.09 3.54
CA VAL A 159 4.02 -7.24 4.00
C VAL A 159 3.86 -8.43 3.05
N VAL A 160 4.84 -9.31 3.08
CA VAL A 160 4.75 -10.64 2.48
C VAL A 160 4.34 -11.61 3.57
N LEU A 161 3.40 -12.50 3.24
CA LEU A 161 3.08 -13.65 4.07
C LEU A 161 3.63 -14.90 3.37
N SER A 162 4.41 -15.71 4.09
CA SER A 162 5.03 -16.93 3.57
C SER A 162 3.99 -17.97 3.12
N LYS A 163 2.76 -17.86 3.62
CA LYS A 163 1.58 -18.65 3.23
C LYS A 163 0.31 -17.86 3.53
N ASP A 164 -0.81 -18.29 2.96
CA ASP A 164 -2.13 -17.78 3.31
C ASP A 164 -2.50 -18.12 4.79
N PRO A 165 -2.79 -17.11 5.64
CA PRO A 165 -3.24 -17.32 7.03
C PRO A 165 -4.54 -18.12 7.18
N GLU A 166 -5.34 -18.24 6.12
CA GLU A 166 -6.58 -19.03 6.11
C GLU A 166 -6.47 -20.30 5.28
N GLY A 167 -5.33 -20.50 4.59
CA GLY A 167 -5.05 -21.71 3.80
C GLY A 167 -6.00 -21.95 2.62
N LEU A 168 -6.65 -20.93 2.06
CA LEU A 168 -7.50 -21.10 0.87
C LEU A 168 -6.75 -20.82 -0.43
N VAL A 169 -5.55 -20.25 -0.37
CA VAL A 169 -4.65 -20.05 -1.51
C VAL A 169 -3.28 -20.63 -1.20
N ASP A 170 -2.74 -21.38 -2.16
CA ASP A 170 -1.38 -21.92 -2.07
C ASP A 170 -0.32 -20.85 -2.34
N GLY A 171 0.83 -21.01 -1.70
CA GLY A 171 1.98 -20.15 -1.90
C GLY A 171 1.94 -18.83 -1.11
N PRO A 172 2.93 -17.94 -1.35
CA PRO A 172 3.01 -16.67 -0.66
C PRO A 172 1.91 -15.71 -1.12
N VAL A 173 1.37 -14.95 -0.17
CA VAL A 173 0.41 -13.88 -0.43
C VAL A 173 0.99 -12.55 0.06
N THR A 174 0.46 -11.43 -0.43
CA THR A 174 0.80 -10.12 0.14
C THR A 174 -0.40 -9.51 0.83
N LEU A 175 -0.15 -8.85 1.96
CA LEU A 175 -1.16 -8.14 2.72
C LEU A 175 -0.80 -6.65 2.72
N ALA A 176 -1.75 -5.82 2.33
CA ALA A 176 -1.68 -4.38 2.51
C ALA A 176 -2.70 -3.93 3.56
N LYS A 177 -2.28 -3.04 4.47
CA LYS A 177 -3.15 -2.30 5.37
C LYS A 177 -3.18 -0.84 4.93
N TYR A 178 -4.38 -0.30 4.80
CA TYR A 178 -4.63 1.12 4.65
C TYR A 178 -5.27 1.61 5.94
N CYS A 179 -4.77 2.69 6.50
CA CYS A 179 -5.35 3.30 7.68
C CYS A 179 -5.33 4.82 7.52
N VAL A 180 -6.49 5.46 7.67
CA VAL A 180 -6.58 6.90 7.66
C VAL A 180 -7.06 7.39 9.03
N VAL A 181 -6.39 8.43 9.53
CA VAL A 181 -6.71 9.07 10.82
C VAL A 181 -7.06 10.53 10.57
N ASN A 182 -8.25 10.93 11.00
CA ASN A 182 -8.69 12.31 10.88
C ASN A 182 -8.06 13.13 12.00
N LYS A 183 -7.33 14.20 11.65
CA LYS A 183 -6.65 15.02 12.65
C LYS A 183 -7.62 15.87 13.50
N SER A 184 -8.76 16.27 12.95
CA SER A 184 -9.72 17.10 13.68
C SER A 184 -10.64 16.29 14.59
N THR A 185 -11.04 15.08 14.17
CA THR A 185 -11.98 14.25 14.93
C THR A 185 -11.32 13.08 15.66
N GLY A 186 -10.09 12.72 15.30
CA GLY A 186 -9.41 11.51 15.79
C GLY A 186 -10.00 10.20 15.25
N VAL A 187 -11.03 10.26 14.41
CA VAL A 187 -11.67 9.07 13.84
C VAL A 187 -10.68 8.32 12.95
N LYS A 188 -10.65 7.00 13.12
CA LYS A 188 -9.75 6.08 12.42
C LYS A 188 -10.55 5.08 11.60
N HIS A 189 -10.20 4.95 10.33
CA HIS A 189 -10.73 3.92 9.43
C HIS A 189 -9.57 3.07 8.90
N GLN A 190 -9.76 1.75 8.87
CA GLN A 190 -8.73 0.83 8.40
C GLN A 190 -9.30 -0.31 7.55
N VAL A 191 -8.56 -0.71 6.53
CA VAL A 191 -8.93 -1.77 5.61
C VAL A 191 -7.71 -2.63 5.28
N TYR A 192 -7.95 -3.93 5.16
CA TYR A 192 -6.96 -4.91 4.75
C TYR A 192 -7.26 -5.38 3.32
N ARG A 193 -6.21 -5.51 2.50
CA ARG A 193 -6.27 -6.04 1.14
C ARG A 193 -5.29 -7.19 1.02
N TYR A 194 -5.81 -8.38 0.77
CA TYR A 194 -5.00 -9.56 0.45
C TYR A 194 -4.82 -9.66 -1.04
N HIS A 195 -3.63 -10.06 -1.48
CA HIS A 195 -3.32 -10.25 -2.88
C HIS A 195 -2.62 -11.57 -3.12
N ARG A 196 -2.93 -12.20 -4.24
CA ARG A 196 -2.22 -13.37 -4.78
C ARG A 196 -1.44 -13.00 -6.03
N ARG A 197 -0.39 -13.76 -6.34
CA ARG A 197 0.42 -13.51 -7.53
C ARG A 197 -0.35 -13.84 -8.82
N THR A 198 -0.19 -13.02 -9.85
CA THR A 198 -0.75 -13.29 -11.18
C THR A 198 0.24 -14.12 -12.00
N GLY A 199 -0.22 -15.23 -12.60
CA GLY A 199 0.61 -16.08 -13.46
C GLY A 199 1.12 -17.36 -12.81
N GLU A 200 0.95 -17.53 -11.50
CA GLU A 200 0.95 -18.86 -10.88
C GLU A 200 -0.42 -19.50 -11.17
N GLN A 201 -0.61 -19.94 -12.42
CA GLN A 201 -1.63 -20.95 -12.67
C GLN A 201 -1.27 -22.15 -11.79
N SER A 202 -2.24 -22.58 -11.01
CA SER A 202 -2.25 -23.85 -10.29
C SER A 202 -1.65 -24.94 -11.18
N ALA A 203 -0.41 -25.33 -10.89
CA ALA A 203 0.16 -26.55 -11.40
C ALA A 203 -0.47 -27.73 -10.65
N SER A 204 -1.79 -27.90 -10.79
CA SER A 204 -2.62 -28.99 -10.29
C SER A 204 -4.07 -28.60 -10.64
N LEU A 205 -4.86 -29.30 -11.45
CA LEU A 205 -5.03 -30.75 -11.57
C LEU A 205 -5.44 -31.07 -13.01
N CYS A 206 -4.58 -31.78 -13.75
CA CYS A 206 -5.05 -32.71 -14.77
C CYS A 206 -4.93 -34.10 -14.13
N PHE A 207 -6.05 -34.61 -13.65
CA PHE A 207 -6.26 -36.04 -13.44
C PHE A 207 -7.39 -36.49 -14.36
#